data_AF-A0A847JIN7-F1
#
_entry.id   AF-A0A847JIN7-F1
#
_cell.length_a   1.000
_cell.length_b   1.000
_cell.length_c   1.000
_cell.angle_alpha   90.00
_cell.angle_beta   90.00
_cell.angle_gamma   90.00
#
_symmetry.space_group_name_H-M   'P 1'
#
loop_
_entity.id
_entity.type
_entity.pdbx_description
1 polymer ?
#
loop_
_entity_poly.entity_id
_entity_poly.type
_entity_poly.pdbx_seq_one_letter_code
_entity_poly.pdbx_strand_id
1 'polypeptide(L)' 'MRRLDLRRSLRAGSLAAATAIALLAATGGAEAHRLKLFATAEGGEISGYAFFVGGGRPEGVAFVI' A
#
# COMPACT_ATOMS: atom_id res chain seq x y z
N MET A 1 7.89 16.85 -45.24
CA MET A 1 6.89 16.03 -44.51
C MET A 1 7.46 15.28 -43.29
N ARG A 2 8.70 14.74 -43.32
CA ARG A 2 9.36 14.03 -42.19
C ARG A 2 9.48 14.71 -40.80
N ARG A 3 9.50 16.05 -40.71
CA ARG A 3 9.77 16.76 -39.43
C ARG A 3 8.55 16.87 -38.51
N LEU A 4 7.33 16.82 -39.06
CA LEU A 4 6.09 16.89 -38.30
C LEU A 4 5.81 15.56 -37.58
N ASP A 5 6.07 14.43 -38.25
CA ASP A 5 5.89 13.09 -37.69
C ASP A 5 6.84 12.82 -36.53
N LEU A 6 8.10 13.30 -36.63
CA LEU A 6 9.10 13.19 -35.57
C LEU A 6 8.71 14.01 -34.32
N ARG A 7 8.16 15.22 -34.51
CA ARG A 7 7.69 16.05 -33.38
C ARG A 7 6.44 15.44 -32.73
N ARG A 8 5.62 14.73 -33.48
CA ARG A 8 4.42 14.05 -32.99
C ARG A 8 4.77 12.79 -32.19
N SER A 9 5.74 12.00 -32.64
CA SER A 9 6.23 10.82 -31.89
C SER A 9 6.98 11.20 -30.62
N LEU A 10 7.78 12.28 -30.65
CA LEU A 10 8.46 12.81 -29.45
C LEU A 10 7.45 13.32 -28.41
N ARG A 11 6.36 13.97 -28.83
CA ARG A 11 5.28 14.43 -27.93
C ARG A 11 4.51 13.25 -27.33
N ALA A 12 4.20 12.24 -28.13
CA ALA A 12 3.53 11.02 -27.66
C ALA A 12 4.40 10.25 -26.65
N GLY A 13 5.71 10.11 -26.92
CA GLY A 13 6.66 9.51 -25.99
C GLY A 13 6.80 10.31 -24.69
N SER A 14 6.83 11.64 -24.79
CA SER A 14 6.91 12.50 -23.60
C SER A 14 5.64 12.44 -22.74
N LEU A 15 4.46 12.32 -23.35
CA LEU A 15 3.20 12.16 -22.61
C LEU A 15 3.15 10.79 -21.90
N ALA A 16 3.52 9.72 -22.61
CA ALA A 16 3.59 8.38 -22.02
C ALA A 16 4.58 8.31 -20.85
N ALA A 17 5.75 8.95 -20.99
CA ALA A 17 6.73 9.03 -19.90
C ALA A 17 6.20 9.83 -18.70
N ALA A 18 5.54 10.97 -18.94
CA ALA A 18 4.95 11.77 -17.87
C ALA A 18 3.82 11.00 -17.14
N THR A 19 2.97 10.28 -17.87
CA THR A 19 1.92 9.43 -17.29
C THR A 19 2.51 8.30 -16.47
N ALA A 20 3.55 7.63 -16.95
CA ALA A 20 4.22 6.57 -16.19
C ALA A 20 4.80 7.12 -14.88
N ILE A 21 5.52 8.25 -14.93
CA ILE A 21 6.07 8.90 -13.73
C ILE A 21 4.96 9.29 -12.75
N ALA A 22 3.86 9.84 -13.23
CA ALA A 22 2.72 10.20 -12.38
C ALA A 22 2.09 8.97 -11.70
N LEU A 23 1.98 7.84 -12.42
CA LEU A 23 1.46 6.58 -11.86
C LEU A 23 2.41 6.01 -10.80
N LEU A 24 3.72 6.04 -11.03
CA LEU A 24 4.73 5.62 -10.05
C LEU A 24 4.76 6.53 -8.82
N ALA A 25 4.53 7.84 -8.97
CA ALA A 25 4.43 8.76 -7.84
C ALA A 25 3.11 8.61 -7.06
N ALA A 26 2.07 8.09 -7.71
CA ALA A 26 0.75 7.85 -7.11
C ALA A 26 0.65 6.50 -6.38
N THR A 27 1.65 5.62 -6.47
CA THR A 27 1.68 4.43 -5.62
C THR A 27 2.03 4.86 -4.20
N GLY A 28 1.01 4.96 -3.34
CA GLY A 28 1.22 5.05 -1.90
C GLY A 28 2.11 3.90 -1.41
N GLY A 29 2.78 4.09 -0.28
CA GLY A 29 3.56 3.01 0.35
C GLY A 29 2.70 1.75 0.44
N ALA A 30 3.25 0.59 0.05
CA ALA A 30 2.59 -0.67 0.35
C ALA A 30 2.55 -0.81 1.87
N GLU A 31 1.42 -0.44 2.47
CA GLU A 31 1.16 -0.56 3.90
C GLU A 31 1.08 -2.04 4.27
N ALA A 32 2.24 -2.68 4.34
CA ALA A 32 2.40 -4.03 4.87
C ALA A 32 2.28 -3.96 6.40
N HIS A 33 1.11 -3.55 6.88
CA HIS A 33 0.78 -3.54 8.29
C HIS A 33 0.72 -4.99 8.79
N ARG A 34 1.83 -5.46 9.33
CA ARG A 34 1.88 -6.76 10.00
C ARG A 34 1.35 -6.62 11.42
N LEU A 35 0.14 -7.11 11.65
CA LEU A 35 -0.44 -7.27 12.98
C LEU A 35 0.05 -8.60 13.59
N LYS A 36 0.46 -8.57 14.85
CA LYS A 36 0.76 -9.77 15.63
C LYS A 36 -0.30 -9.92 16.73
N LEU A 37 -0.68 -11.16 17.01
CA LEU A 37 -1.64 -11.52 18.04
C LEU A 37 -0.97 -12.45 19.04
N PHE A 38 -1.05 -12.10 20.32
CA PHE A 38 -0.82 -13.04 21.41
C PHE A 38 -2.19 -13.51 21.92
N ALA A 39 -2.41 -14.82 21.93
CA ALA A 39 -3.63 -15.42 22.43
C ALA A 39 -3.31 -16.62 23.34
N THR A 40 -4.14 -16.82 24.36
CA THR A 40 -4.09 -17.93 25.30
C THR A 40 -5.47 -18.60 25.28
N ALA A 41 -5.50 -19.93 25.20
CA ALA A 41 -6.71 -20.72 25.31
C ALA A 41 -6.68 -21.52 26.62
N GLU A 42 -7.66 -21.26 27.49
CA GLU A 42 -7.75 -21.91 28.81
C GLU A 42 -9.22 -22.07 29.21
N GLY A 43 -9.60 -23.25 29.72
CA GLY A 43 -10.97 -23.48 30.23
C GLY A 43 -12.09 -23.33 29.20
N GLY A 44 -11.79 -23.34 27.89
CA GLY A 44 -12.76 -23.09 26.83
C GLY A 44 -12.91 -21.61 26.43
N GLU A 45 -12.13 -20.72 27.05
CA GLU A 45 -12.06 -19.30 26.72
C GLU A 45 -10.76 -18.99 25.97
N ILE A 46 -10.83 -18.07 25.01
CA ILE A 46 -9.65 -17.52 24.33
C ILE A 46 -9.53 -16.05 24.73
N SER A 47 -8.37 -15.68 25.25
CA SER A 47 -8.04 -14.30 25.64
C SER A 47 -6.74 -13.85 24.97
N GLY A 48 -6.56 -12.55 24.77
CA GLY A 48 -5.38 -12.06 24.06
C GLY A 48 -5.38 -10.58 23.73
N TYR A 49 -4.35 -10.13 23.03
CA TYR A 49 -4.26 -8.77 22.51
C TYR A 49 -3.46 -8.70 21.22
N ALA A 50 -3.88 -7.78 20.34
CA ALA A 50 -3.21 -7.51 19.08
C ALA A 50 -2.29 -6.28 19.18
N PHE A 51 -1.21 -6.27 18.40
CA PHE A 51 -0.24 -5.17 18.35
C PHE A 51 0.43 -5.10 16.97
N PHE A 52 0.85 -3.90 16.58
CA PHE A 52 1.68 -3.69 15.40
C PHE A 52 3.16 -3.88 15.71
N VAL A 53 3.94 -4.21 14.68
CA VAL A 53 5.40 -4.17 14.76
C VAL A 53 5.84 -2.76 15.15
N GLY A 54 6.54 -2.63 16.28
CA GLY A 54 6.88 -1.33 16.90
C GLY A 54 6.09 -1.01 18.18
N GLY A 55 5.07 -1.81 18.54
CA GLY A 55 4.41 -1.75 19.85
C GLY A 55 3.10 -0.95 19.91
N GLY A 56 2.66 -0.35 18.81
CA GLY A 56 1.37 0.34 18.74
C GLY A 56 0.18 -0.62 18.84
N ARG A 57 -0.91 -0.19 19.49
CA ARG A 57 -2.18 -0.93 19.50
C ARG A 57 -3.07 -0.46 18.35
N PRO A 58 -3.83 -1.37 17.73
CA PRO A 58 -4.84 -0.98 16.76
C PRO A 58 -5.96 -0.18 17.44
N GLU A 59 -6.20 1.02 16.91
CA GLU A 59 -7.30 1.90 17.31
C GLU A 59 -8.36 1.93 16.21
N GLY A 60 -9.63 2.08 16.59
CA GLY A 60 -10.73 2.21 15.63
C GLY A 60 -11.15 0.93 14.90
N VAL A 61 -10.66 -0.24 15.32
CA VAL A 61 -11.07 -1.55 14.77
C VAL A 61 -11.58 -2.46 15.88
N ALA A 62 -12.71 -3.13 15.63
CA ALA A 62 -13.21 -4.17 16.52
C ALA A 62 -12.31 -5.39 16.40
N PHE A 63 -11.68 -5.79 17.51
CA PHE A 63 -10.98 -7.04 17.63
C PHE A 63 -11.89 -8.04 18.36
N VAL A 64 -12.36 -9.06 17.64
CA VAL A 64 -13.21 -10.12 18.18
C VAL A 64 -12.38 -11.39 18.20
N ILE A 65 -12.22 -11.96 19.39
CA ILE A 65 -11.63 -13.29 19.61
C ILE A 65 -12.75 -14.32 19.57
#